data_AF-A0A814YRF9-F1
#
_entry.id   AF-A0A814YRF9-F1
#
_cell.length_a   1.000
_cell.length_b   1.000
_cell.length_c   1.000
_cell.angle_alpha   90.00
_cell.angle_beta   90.00
_cell.angle_gamma   90.00
#
_symmetry.space_group_name_H-M   'P 1'
#
loop_
_entity.id
_entity.type
_entity.pdbx_description
1 polymer ?
#
loop_
_entity_poly.entity_id
_entity_poly.type
_entity_poly.pdbx_seq_one_letter_code
_entity_poly.pdbx_strand_id
1 'polypeptide(L)'
;MGRGGMSCEMKTIRCIMFKCCGVEGKSDFDGTIKWNRTNPWGTPSLPETMAFRYPLTCCPLQNVQPDWNNLPVDQLKDVAYCAASGKDVYETGCYQKLVDLLNSTRTWVIVIAVIILVIELLTFIFTLALCCRHKKDTIYYSS
;
A
#
# COMPACT_ATOMS: atom_id res chain seq x y z
N MET A 1 24.11 -16.43 -11.35
CA MET A 1 23.59 -15.49 -12.38
C MET A 1 22.15 -15.21 -12.02
N GLY A 2 21.61 -14.01 -11.80
CA GLY A 2 22.07 -12.63 -11.88
C GLY A 2 20.80 -11.76 -11.78
N ARG A 3 20.70 -10.97 -10.71
CA ARG A 3 19.81 -9.81 -10.39
C ARG A 3 18.56 -9.52 -11.24
N GLY A 4 17.43 -9.32 -10.55
CA GLY A 4 16.29 -8.50 -10.99
C GLY A 4 15.34 -8.21 -9.82
N GLY A 5 15.60 -7.13 -9.10
CA GLY A 5 14.93 -6.82 -7.82
C GLY A 5 13.50 -6.28 -7.95
N MET A 6 12.68 -6.64 -6.97
CA MET A 6 11.63 -5.78 -6.42
C MET A 6 11.87 -5.71 -4.91
N SER A 7 12.71 -4.76 -4.52
CA SER A 7 12.95 -4.45 -3.11
C SER A 7 11.80 -3.56 -2.62
N CYS A 8 10.82 -4.18 -1.98
CA CYS A 8 9.95 -3.49 -1.03
C CYS A 8 10.60 -3.58 0.36
N GLU A 9 11.76 -2.95 0.55
CA GLU A 9 12.38 -2.81 1.87
C GLU A 9 11.88 -1.53 2.55
N MET A 10 10.80 -1.65 3.32
CA MET A 10 10.62 -0.88 4.55
C MET A 10 9.80 -1.76 5.50
N LYS A 11 10.54 -2.49 6.34
CA LYS A 11 10.26 -3.65 7.21
C LYS A 11 8.89 -3.84 7.91
N THR A 12 7.89 -2.99 7.71
CA THR A 12 6.55 -3.16 8.27
C THR A 12 5.44 -2.59 7.40
N ILE A 13 5.73 -2.08 6.21
CA ILE A 13 4.70 -1.74 5.23
C ILE A 13 4.41 -3.03 4.47
N ARG A 14 3.38 -3.78 4.91
CA ARG A 14 2.77 -4.82 4.07
C ARG A 14 2.64 -4.22 2.67
N CYS A 15 3.15 -4.89 1.63
CA CYS A 15 2.83 -4.51 0.25
C CYS A 15 1.32 -4.27 0.21
N ILE A 16 0.91 -3.02 0.14
CA ILE A 16 -0.50 -2.71 0.05
C ILE A 16 -0.84 -3.14 -1.36
N MET A 17 -1.33 -4.37 -1.47
CA MET A 17 -2.01 -4.85 -2.67
C MET A 17 -3.28 -4.03 -2.76
N PHE A 18 -3.12 -2.79 -3.23
CA PHE A 18 -4.20 -1.96 -3.67
C PHE A 18 -4.91 -2.79 -4.74
N LYS A 19 -6.20 -3.05 -4.53
CA LYS A 19 -7.06 -3.77 -5.45
C LYS A 19 -7.25 -2.91 -6.71
N CYS A 20 -6.20 -2.82 -7.52
CA CYS A 20 -6.04 -1.92 -8.65
C CYS A 20 -5.23 -2.59 -9.76
N CYS A 21 -5.35 -2.05 -10.97
CA CYS A 21 -4.55 -2.44 -12.12
C CYS A 21 -4.12 -1.20 -12.88
N GLY A 22 -2.83 -1.09 -13.19
CA GLY A 22 -2.27 0.05 -13.90
C GLY A 22 -2.16 1.30 -13.03
N VAL A 23 -1.63 2.37 -13.60
CA VAL A 23 -1.55 3.68 -12.96
C VAL A 23 -2.94 4.33 -12.96
N GLU A 24 -3.55 4.46 -14.14
CA GLU A 24 -4.87 5.08 -14.33
C GLU A 24 -5.98 4.03 -14.47
N GLY A 25 -5.66 2.85 -14.97
CA GLY A 25 -6.57 1.71 -15.05
C GLY A 25 -5.98 0.55 -15.84
N LYS A 26 -6.78 -0.51 -16.02
CA LYS A 26 -6.32 -1.70 -16.76
C LYS A 26 -5.92 -1.39 -18.22
N SER A 27 -6.47 -0.34 -18.81
CA SER A 27 -6.16 0.12 -20.17
C SER A 27 -4.69 0.48 -20.37
N ASP A 28 -3.95 0.76 -19.29
CA ASP A 28 -2.51 1.05 -19.36
C ASP A 28 -1.71 -0.13 -19.93
N PHE A 29 -2.29 -1.34 -19.91
CA PHE A 29 -1.69 -2.53 -20.49
C PHE A 29 -2.16 -2.83 -21.92
N ASP A 30 -3.19 -2.14 -22.42
CA ASP A 30 -3.60 -2.27 -23.82
C ASP A 30 -2.49 -1.72 -24.74
N GLY A 31 -2.10 -2.51 -25.74
CA GLY A 31 -1.03 -2.12 -26.67
C GLY A 31 0.41 -2.20 -26.14
N THR A 32 0.63 -2.72 -24.92
CA THR A 32 2.00 -2.90 -24.40
C THR A 32 2.78 -4.00 -25.14
N ILE A 33 3.58 -3.60 -26.13
CA ILE A 33 4.39 -4.51 -26.97
C ILE A 33 5.79 -4.82 -26.42
N LYS A 34 6.29 -4.04 -25.45
CA LYS A 34 7.64 -4.19 -24.88
C LYS A 34 7.71 -5.10 -23.65
N TRP A 35 6.55 -5.51 -23.13
CA TRP A 35 6.48 -6.39 -21.98
C TRP A 35 6.45 -7.84 -22.45
N ASN A 36 7.26 -8.69 -21.81
CA ASN A 36 7.20 -10.13 -22.04
C ASN A 36 5.90 -10.70 -21.43
N ARG A 37 4.96 -11.05 -22.31
CA ARG A 37 3.65 -11.59 -21.94
C ARG A 37 3.61 -13.10 -21.83
N THR A 38 4.71 -13.82 -22.06
CA THR A 38 4.70 -15.28 -22.06
C THR A 38 4.29 -15.82 -20.69
N ASN A 39 3.37 -16.78 -20.67
CA ASN A 39 3.01 -17.53 -19.47
C ASN A 39 4.11 -18.57 -19.14
N PRO A 40 4.85 -18.43 -18.03
CA PRO A 40 5.91 -19.38 -17.67
C PRO A 40 5.39 -20.63 -16.94
N TRP A 41 4.09 -20.74 -16.65
CA TRP A 41 3.50 -21.84 -15.87
C TRP A 41 2.53 -22.69 -16.68
N GLY A 42 2.95 -23.19 -17.84
CA GLY A 42 2.14 -24.01 -18.73
C GLY A 42 1.27 -25.05 -18.03
N THR A 43 -0.03 -25.02 -18.28
CA THR A 43 -0.98 -26.04 -17.82
C THR A 43 -1.91 -26.45 -18.95
N PRO A 44 -2.59 -27.61 -18.86
CA PRO A 44 -3.57 -28.03 -19.87
C PRO A 44 -4.69 -27.01 -20.12
N SER A 45 -5.02 -26.17 -19.11
CA SER A 45 -6.02 -25.10 -19.18
C SER A 45 -5.48 -23.73 -19.60
N LEU A 46 -4.15 -23.50 -19.46
CA LEU A 46 -3.43 -22.33 -19.96
C LEU A 46 -2.09 -22.77 -20.55
N PRO A 47 -2.02 -23.05 -21.86
CA PRO A 47 -0.76 -23.42 -22.50
C PRO A 47 0.26 -22.29 -22.39
N GLU A 48 1.55 -22.62 -22.37
CA GLU A 48 2.66 -21.65 -22.34
C GLU A 48 2.62 -20.66 -23.51
N THR A 49 1.91 -21.02 -24.57
CA THR A 49 1.68 -20.20 -25.77
C THR A 49 0.66 -19.08 -25.55
N MET A 50 -0.12 -19.11 -24.45
CA MET A 50 -1.00 -17.99 -24.12
C MET A 50 -0.21 -16.82 -23.53
N ALA A 51 -0.44 -15.64 -24.12
CA ALA A 51 0.14 -14.40 -23.65
C ALA A 51 -0.75 -13.76 -22.57
N PHE A 52 -0.17 -13.35 -21.46
CA PHE A 52 -0.82 -12.52 -20.46
C PHE A 52 -1.19 -11.16 -21.06
N ARG A 53 -2.44 -10.75 -20.84
CA ARG A 53 -2.92 -9.43 -21.22
C ARG A 53 -2.63 -8.40 -20.13
N TYR A 54 -2.64 -8.82 -18.87
CA TYR A 54 -2.38 -8.00 -17.69
C TYR A 54 -1.38 -8.69 -16.75
N PRO A 55 -0.66 -7.94 -15.89
CA PRO A 55 0.16 -8.53 -14.83
C PRO A 55 -0.69 -9.36 -13.85
N LEU A 56 -0.10 -10.42 -13.27
CA LEU A 56 -0.76 -11.24 -12.26
C LEU A 56 -1.28 -10.43 -11.07
N THR A 57 -0.58 -9.36 -10.69
CA THR A 57 -0.96 -8.46 -9.58
C THR A 57 -2.27 -7.71 -9.82
N CYS A 58 -2.72 -7.61 -11.07
CA CYS A 58 -4.01 -7.01 -11.41
C CYS A 58 -5.22 -7.91 -11.13
N CYS A 59 -4.97 -9.17 -10.75
CA CYS A 59 -5.99 -10.18 -10.54
C CYS A 59 -6.23 -10.44 -9.05
N PRO A 60 -7.49 -10.66 -8.65
CA PRO A 60 -7.84 -10.93 -7.26
C PRO A 60 -7.35 -12.32 -6.84
N LEU A 61 -6.65 -12.37 -5.72
CA LEU A 61 -6.35 -13.62 -5.02
C LEU A 61 -7.59 -14.06 -4.21
N GLN A 62 -8.15 -15.21 -4.55
CA GLN A 62 -9.19 -15.84 -3.73
C GLN A 62 -8.53 -16.48 -2.50
N ASN A 63 -9.03 -16.16 -1.31
CA ASN A 63 -8.59 -16.75 -0.03
C ASN A 63 -7.10 -16.55 0.31
N VAL A 64 -6.76 -15.29 0.55
CA VAL A 64 -5.78 -14.74 1.50
C VAL A 64 -4.57 -15.63 1.86
N GLN A 65 -3.49 -15.52 1.09
CA GLN A 65 -2.19 -15.10 1.63
C GLN A 65 -1.63 -13.99 0.72
N PRO A 66 -1.18 -12.84 1.26
CA PRO A 66 -0.63 -11.73 0.48
C PRO A 66 0.79 -12.02 -0.04
N ASP A 67 1.25 -13.25 0.09
CA ASP A 67 2.63 -13.62 -0.22
C ASP A 67 2.71 -14.16 -1.64
N TRP A 68 3.02 -13.26 -2.58
CA TRP A 68 3.34 -13.62 -3.96
C TRP A 68 4.51 -14.59 -4.09
N ASN A 69 5.32 -14.74 -3.03
CA ASN A 69 6.43 -15.68 -3.01
C ASN A 69 6.00 -17.12 -2.68
N ASN A 70 4.81 -17.32 -2.11
CA ASN A 70 4.33 -18.62 -1.64
C ASN A 70 2.87 -18.88 -2.04
N LEU A 71 2.50 -18.61 -3.30
CA LEU A 71 1.19 -19.01 -3.79
C LEU A 71 1.11 -20.53 -3.96
N PRO A 72 0.03 -21.16 -3.49
CA PRO A 72 -0.25 -22.53 -3.85
C PRO A 72 -0.61 -22.60 -5.36
N VAL A 73 -0.26 -23.73 -5.98
CA VAL A 73 -0.26 -23.90 -7.45
C VAL A 73 -1.67 -23.75 -8.06
N ASP A 74 -2.70 -24.10 -7.30
CA ASP A 74 -4.11 -23.90 -7.65
C ASP A 74 -4.47 -22.41 -7.77
N GLN A 75 -4.07 -21.58 -6.81
CA GLN A 75 -4.31 -20.13 -6.88
C GLN A 75 -3.53 -19.48 -8.02
N LEU A 76 -2.31 -19.96 -8.30
CA LEU A 76 -1.52 -19.45 -9.42
C LEU A 76 -2.22 -19.68 -10.77
N LYS A 77 -2.97 -20.78 -10.93
CA LYS A 77 -3.74 -21.06 -12.15
C LYS A 77 -4.89 -20.08 -12.33
N ASP A 78 -5.62 -19.77 -11.27
CA ASP A 78 -6.75 -18.84 -11.33
C ASP A 78 -6.29 -17.41 -11.66
N VAL A 79 -5.19 -16.98 -11.04
CA VAL A 79 -4.58 -15.67 -11.31
C VAL A 79 -4.00 -15.62 -12.73
N ALA A 80 -3.36 -16.69 -13.21
CA ALA A 80 -2.87 -16.79 -14.58
C ALA A 80 -4.02 -16.76 -15.60
N TYR A 81 -5.14 -17.42 -15.30
CA TYR A 81 -6.35 -17.36 -16.12
C TYR A 81 -6.92 -15.95 -16.20
N CYS A 82 -7.03 -15.25 -15.07
CA CYS A 82 -7.47 -13.86 -15.03
C CYS A 82 -6.52 -12.95 -15.85
N ALA A 83 -5.21 -13.11 -15.68
CA ALA A 83 -4.20 -12.33 -16.38
C ALA A 83 -4.23 -12.52 -17.92
N ALA A 84 -4.50 -13.75 -18.38
CA ALA A 84 -4.62 -14.07 -19.80
C ALA A 84 -5.98 -13.65 -20.40
N SER A 85 -7.08 -13.99 -19.71
CA SER A 85 -8.44 -13.76 -20.21
C SER A 85 -8.92 -12.32 -20.05
N GLY A 86 -8.39 -11.60 -19.06
CA GLY A 86 -8.88 -10.29 -18.66
C GLY A 86 -10.18 -10.30 -17.86
N LYS A 87 -10.67 -11.48 -17.46
CA LYS A 87 -11.85 -11.60 -16.59
C LYS A 87 -11.45 -11.33 -15.15
N ASP A 88 -12.33 -10.64 -14.42
CA ASP A 88 -12.17 -10.32 -12.99
C ASP A 88 -10.94 -9.48 -12.64
N VAL A 89 -10.36 -8.78 -13.62
CA VAL A 89 -9.25 -7.84 -13.43
C VAL A 89 -9.73 -6.59 -12.69
N TYR A 90 -8.89 -6.03 -11.82
CA TYR A 90 -9.20 -4.75 -11.21
C TYR A 90 -9.31 -3.63 -12.26
N GLU A 91 -10.45 -2.94 -12.26
CA GLU A 91 -10.71 -1.86 -13.22
C GLU A 91 -10.04 -0.54 -12.82
N THR A 92 -9.91 -0.28 -11.52
CA THR A 92 -9.43 0.99 -10.99
C THR A 92 -7.91 1.09 -11.06
N GLY A 93 -7.39 2.26 -11.46
CA GLY A 93 -5.97 2.58 -11.39
C GLY A 93 -5.44 2.66 -9.96
N CYS A 94 -4.17 2.30 -9.78
CA CYS A 94 -3.49 2.37 -8.50
C CYS A 94 -3.27 3.82 -8.04
N TYR A 95 -3.14 4.78 -8.97
CA TYR A 95 -3.06 6.19 -8.63
C TYR A 95 -4.35 6.68 -7.95
N GLN A 96 -5.51 6.35 -8.52
CA GLN A 96 -6.80 6.71 -7.95
C GLN A 96 -6.99 6.09 -6.56
N LYS A 97 -6.67 4.80 -6.39
CA LYS A 97 -6.74 4.14 -5.07
C LYS A 97 -5.82 4.77 -4.03
N LEU A 98 -4.63 5.21 -4.44
CA LEU A 98 -3.70 5.90 -3.54
C LEU A 98 -4.26 7.27 -3.13
N VAL A 99 -4.78 8.03 -4.09
CA VAL A 99 -5.41 9.34 -3.82
C VAL A 99 -6.64 9.18 -2.93
N ASP A 100 -7.49 8.18 -3.17
CA ASP A 100 -8.65 7.87 -2.33
C ASP A 100 -8.23 7.53 -0.89
N LEU A 101 -7.18 6.74 -0.72
CA LEU A 101 -6.64 6.41 0.60
C LEU A 101 -6.09 7.64 1.31
N LEU A 102 -5.34 8.50 0.60
CA LEU A 102 -4.84 9.77 1.12
C LEU A 102 -5.98 10.72 1.51
N ASN A 103 -7.02 10.82 0.68
CA ASN A 103 -8.19 11.66 0.97
C ASN A 103 -9.00 11.13 2.14
N SER A 104 -9.17 9.82 2.26
CA SER A 104 -9.88 9.18 3.36
C SER A 104 -9.16 9.37 4.70
N THR A 105 -7.83 9.31 4.70
CA THR A 105 -7.00 9.51 5.89
C THR A 105 -6.77 10.98 6.23
N ARG A 106 -6.89 11.90 5.27
CA ARG A 106 -6.68 13.34 5.47
C ARG A 106 -7.51 13.90 6.64
N THR A 107 -8.79 13.56 6.73
CA THR A 107 -9.66 14.03 7.80
C THR A 107 -9.17 13.55 9.17
N TRP A 108 -8.76 12.29 9.27
CA TRP A 108 -8.20 11.71 10.49
C TRP A 108 -6.88 12.35 10.89
N VAL A 109 -5.99 12.61 9.93
CA VAL A 109 -4.71 13.29 10.19
C VAL A 109 -4.93 14.69 10.73
N ILE A 110 -5.89 15.45 10.18
CA ILE A 110 -6.23 16.79 10.67
C ILE A 110 -6.75 16.73 12.11
N VAL A 111 -7.65 15.79 12.41
CA VAL A 111 -8.19 15.63 13.77
C VAL A 111 -7.07 15.31 14.77
N ILE A 112 -6.18 14.39 14.44
CA ILE A 112 -5.05 14.01 15.30
C ILE A 112 -4.10 15.21 15.50
N ALA A 113 -3.80 15.96 14.44
CA ALA A 113 -2.94 17.13 14.51
C ALA A 113 -3.48 18.20 15.47
N VAL A 114 -4.80 18.46 15.44
CA VAL A 114 -5.45 19.41 16.36
C VAL A 114 -5.35 18.94 17.81
N ILE A 115 -5.55 17.64 18.06
CA ILE A 115 -5.44 17.08 19.42
C ILE A 115 -4.02 17.25 19.97
N ILE A 116 -3.00 16.95 19.15
CA ILE A 116 -1.59 17.13 19.52
C ILE A 116 -1.31 18.59 19.87
N LEU A 117 -1.77 19.53 19.04
CA LEU A 117 -1.58 20.96 19.25
C LEU A 117 -2.20 21.43 20.58
N VAL A 118 -3.40 20.96 20.92
CA VAL A 118 -4.04 21.28 22.20
C VAL A 118 -3.24 20.72 23.38
N ILE A 119 -2.74 19.49 23.29
CA ILE A 119 -1.91 18.88 24.34
C ILE A 119 -0.59 19.66 24.50
N GLU A 120 0.04 20.06 23.40
CA GLU A 120 1.26 20.87 23.41
C GLU A 120 1.03 22.24 24.07
N LEU A 121 -0.10 22.90 23.78
CA LEU A 121 -0.44 24.17 24.44
C LEU A 121 -0.68 24.00 25.94
N LEU A 122 -1.43 22.96 26.34
CA LEU A 122 -1.69 22.69 27.75
C LEU A 122 -0.40 22.39 28.50
N THR A 123 0.45 21.51 27.95
CA THR A 123 1.75 21.18 28.55
C THR A 123 2.64 22.41 28.67
N PHE A 124 2.70 23.26 27.64
CA PHE A 124 3.44 24.53 27.69
C PHE A 124 2.95 25.46 28.81
N ILE A 125 1.63 25.63 28.96
CA ILE A 125 1.04 26.45 30.03
C ILE A 125 1.36 25.86 31.41
N PHE A 126 1.23 24.55 31.59
CA PHE A 126 1.56 23.87 32.85
C PHE A 126 3.03 24.04 33.23
N THR A 127 3.95 23.90 32.27
CA THR A 127 5.38 24.11 32.51
C THR A 127 5.66 25.55 32.96
N LEU A 128 5.08 26.55 32.30
CA LEU A 128 5.23 27.96 32.71
C LEU A 128 4.66 28.22 34.11
N ALA A 129 3.48 27.69 34.42
CA ALA A 129 2.86 27.84 35.74
C ALA A 129 3.73 27.23 36.85
N LEU A 130 4.27 26.03 36.63
CA LEU A 130 5.18 25.36 37.58
C LEU A 130 6.50 26.12 37.75
N CYS A 131 7.13 26.59 36.67
CA CYS A 131 8.34 27.41 36.74
C CYS A 131 8.09 28.72 37.51
N CYS A 132 6.97 29.40 37.26
CA CYS A 132 6.60 30.62 37.97
C CYS A 132 6.37 30.37 39.47
N ARG A 133 5.79 29.22 39.85
CA ARG A 133 5.57 28.87 41.26
C ARG A 133 6.89 28.52 41.96
N HIS A 134 7.73 27.70 41.33
CA HIS A 134 9.05 27.34 41.87
C HIS A 134 9.93 28.58 42.10
N LYS A 135 9.94 29.56 41.19
CA LYS A 135 10.68 30.82 41.38
C LYS A 135 10.19 31.60 42.60
N LYS A 136 8.88 31.67 42.85
CA LYS A 136 8.34 32.33 44.04
C LYS A 136 8.77 31.62 45.32
N ASP A 137 8.65 30.30 45.38
CA ASP A 137 9.00 29.53 46.57
C ASP A 137 10.50 29.66 46.92
N THR A 138 11.37 29.70 45.90
CA THR A 138 12.83 29.85 46.10
C THR A 138 13.18 31.22 46.72
N ILE A 139 12.44 32.28 46.40
CA ILE A 139 12.68 33.63 46.96
C ILE A 139 12.21 33.71 48.42
N TYR A 140 11.13 33.01 48.78
CA TYR A 140 10.60 33.01 50.15
C TYR A 140 11.49 32.25 51.15
N TYR A 141 12.26 31.26 50.72
CA TYR A 141 13.19 30.52 51.59
C TYR A 141 14.60 31.14 51.70
N SER A 142 14.88 32.23 50.96
CA SER A 142 16.19 32.91 50.97
C SER A 142 16.19 34.26 51.72
N SER A 143 15.11 34.59 52.42
CA SER A 143 14.97 35.80 53.25
C SER A 143 14.66 35.43 54.69
#